data_AF-A0A382CHX8-F1
#
_entry.id   AF-A0A382CHX8-F1
#
_cell.length_a   1.000
_cell.length_b   1.000
_cell.length_c   1.000
_cell.angle_alpha   90.00
_cell.angle_beta   90.00
_cell.angle_gamma   90.00
#
_symmetry.space_group_name_H-M   'P 1'
#
loop_
_entity.id
_entity.type
_entity.pdbx_description
1 polymer ?
#
loop_
_entity_poly.entity_id
_entity_poly.type
_entity_poly.pdbx_seq_one_letter_code
_entity_poly.pdbx_strand_id
1 'polypeptide(L)'
;MPLTPQQVASILKLRGIGWSQKEIADTIGVSQQVVAYHLKKLREQSREMSPDDVFSSALLGGLALGAGLAAFSVLAEIFTKGDQ
;
A
#
# COMPACT_ATOMS: atom_id res chain seq x y z
N MET A 1 -2.90 6.06 16.34
CA MET A 1 -4.00 6.65 15.54
C MET A 1 -4.40 5.62 14.49
N PRO A 2 -5.70 5.32 14.31
CA PRO A 2 -6.13 4.44 13.22
C PRO A 2 -5.95 5.16 11.87
N LEU A 3 -5.24 4.54 10.94
CA LEU A 3 -5.15 5.00 9.55
C LEU A 3 -6.34 4.51 8.74
N THR A 4 -6.74 5.29 7.74
CA THR A 4 -7.69 4.80 6.74
C THR A 4 -7.04 3.74 5.86
N PRO A 5 -7.81 2.82 5.26
CA PRO A 5 -7.28 1.84 4.30
C PRO A 5 -6.54 2.51 3.12
N GLN A 6 -6.98 3.69 2.69
CA GLN A 6 -6.30 4.49 1.66
C GLN A 6 -4.92 4.96 2.13
N GLN A 7 -4.80 5.42 3.37
CA GLN A 7 -3.51 5.83 3.92
C GLN A 7 -2.55 4.64 4.04
N VAL A 8 -3.04 3.46 4.42
CA VAL A 8 -2.22 2.23 4.46
C VAL A 8 -1.75 1.84 3.05
N ALA A 9 -2.63 1.91 2.04
CA ALA A 9 -2.26 1.68 0.65
C ALA A 9 -1.23 2.71 0.16
N SER A 10 -1.37 3.99 0.51
CA SER A 10 -0.41 5.03 0.17
C SER A 10 0.96 4.77 0.80
N ILE A 11 1.02 4.34 2.07
CA ILE A 11 2.28 3.95 2.73
C ILE A 11 2.98 2.84 1.95
N LEU A 12 2.24 1.80 1.57
CA LEU A 12 2.80 0.67 0.80
C LEU A 12 3.28 1.08 -0.59
N LYS A 13 2.47 1.83 -1.33
CA LYS A 13 2.83 2.33 -2.67
C LYS A 13 4.11 3.16 -2.61
N LEU A 14 4.13 4.18 -1.77
CA LEU A 14 5.25 5.12 -1.66
C LEU A 14 6.52 4.41 -1.15
N ARG A 15 6.37 3.49 -0.19
CA ARG A 15 7.51 2.71 0.30
C ARG A 15 8.07 1.77 -0.77
N GLY A 16 7.19 1.14 -1.56
CA GLY A 16 7.56 0.22 -2.64
C GLY A 16 8.37 0.89 -3.75
N ILE A 17 8.10 2.17 -4.02
CA ILE A 17 8.86 2.98 -4.99
C ILE A 17 10.09 3.70 -4.38
N GLY A 18 10.43 3.43 -3.12
CA GLY A 18 11.68 3.87 -2.50
C GLY A 18 11.62 5.11 -1.61
N TRP A 19 10.43 5.68 -1.35
CA TRP A 19 10.32 6.87 -0.51
C TRP A 19 10.72 6.58 0.94
N SER A 20 11.28 7.58 1.61
CA SER A 20 11.60 7.52 3.04
C SER A 20 10.34 7.63 3.89
N GLN A 21 10.38 7.11 5.11
CA GLN A 21 9.23 7.19 6.03
C GLN A 21 8.85 8.63 6.39
N LYS A 22 9.83 9.54 6.37
CA LYS A 22 9.60 10.97 6.58
C LYS A 22 8.82 11.57 5.41
N GLU A 23 9.27 11.36 4.18
CA GLU A 23 8.55 11.85 2.98
C GLU A 23 7.13 11.27 2.90
N ILE A 24 6.94 9.99 3.26
CA ILE A 24 5.61 9.37 3.32
C ILE A 24 4.72 10.06 4.36
N ALA A 25 5.25 10.29 5.56
CA ALA A 25 4.55 10.94 6.65
C ALA A 25 4.11 12.36 6.28
N ASP A 26 5.02 13.14 5.72
CA ASP A 26 4.77 14.49 5.23
C ASP A 26 3.70 14.49 4.12
N THR A 27 3.72 13.49 3.23
CA THR A 27 2.77 13.37 2.11
C THR A 27 1.35 13.05 2.54
N ILE A 28 1.17 12.19 3.54
CA ILE A 28 -0.18 11.71 3.96
C ILE A 28 -0.69 12.38 5.25
N GLY A 29 0.05 13.37 5.76
CA GLY A 29 -0.35 14.19 6.91
C GLY A 29 -0.33 13.45 8.24
N VAL A 30 0.63 12.55 8.46
CA VAL A 30 0.76 11.77 9.72
C VAL A 30 2.20 11.84 10.23
N SER A 31 2.47 11.31 11.44
CA SER A 31 3.84 11.27 11.95
C SER A 31 4.66 10.13 11.34
N GLN A 32 5.98 10.32 11.24
CA GLN A 32 6.91 9.27 10.82
C GLN A 32 6.80 8.00 11.68
N GLN A 33 6.52 8.14 12.98
CA GLN A 33 6.33 7.01 13.90
C GLN A 33 5.09 6.18 13.54
N VAL A 34 4.01 6.82 13.09
CA VAL A 34 2.81 6.13 12.62
C VAL A 34 3.11 5.33 11.35
N VAL A 35 3.86 5.91 10.40
CA VAL A 35 4.32 5.19 9.20
C VAL A 35 5.19 3.98 9.58
N ALA A 36 6.17 4.17 10.48
CA ALA A 36 7.05 3.10 10.95
C ALA A 36 6.26 1.94 11.58
N TYR A 37 5.27 2.27 12.43
CA TYR A 37 4.40 1.28 13.06
C TYR A 37 3.63 0.44 12.03
N HIS A 38 3.02 1.09 11.03
CA HIS A 38 2.25 0.38 10.01
C HIS A 38 3.14 -0.47 9.09
N LEU A 39 4.33 0.02 8.71
CA LEU A 39 5.30 -0.78 7.96
C LEU A 39 5.78 -2.00 8.76
N LYS A 40 6.01 -1.83 10.07
CA LYS A 40 6.36 -2.95 10.97
C LYS A 40 5.24 -3.99 11.00
N LYS A 41 3.99 -3.57 11.18
CA LYS A 41 2.82 -4.46 11.23
C LYS A 41 2.65 -5.23 9.92
N LEU A 42 2.75 -4.56 8.77
CA LEU A 42 2.69 -5.21 7.46
C LEU A 42 3.79 -6.25 7.28
N ARG A 43 5.01 -5.95 7.74
CA ARG A 43 6.13 -6.90 7.74
C ARG A 43 5.92 -8.09 8.68
N GLU A 44 5.27 -7.90 9.81
CA GLU A 44 4.93 -8.99 10.74
C GLU A 44 3.86 -9.90 10.11
N GLN A 45 2.82 -9.31 9.54
CA GLN A 45 1.77 -10.05 8.80
C GLN A 45 2.35 -10.82 7.63
N SER A 46 3.33 -10.26 6.89
CA SER A 46 3.99 -10.95 5.77
C SER A 46 4.91 -12.10 6.18
N ARG A 47 5.06 -12.37 7.49
CA ARG A 47 5.74 -13.57 7.99
C ARG A 47 4.76 -14.68 8.31
N GLU A 48 3.52 -14.33 8.65
CA GLU A 48 2.43 -15.27 8.93
C GLU A 48 1.67 -15.64 7.65
N MET A 49 1.61 -14.71 6.70
CA MET A 49 1.02 -14.82 5.37
C MET A 49 2.09 -14.59 4.28
N SER A 50 1.79 -14.87 3.02
CA SER A 50 2.69 -14.49 1.93
C SER A 50 2.83 -12.96 1.85
N PRO A 51 4.03 -12.41 1.61
CA PRO A 51 4.22 -10.98 1.32
C PRO A 51 3.31 -10.45 0.21
N ASP A 52 3.06 -11.27 -0.82
CA ASP A 52 2.22 -10.91 -1.95
C ASP A 52 0.75 -10.77 -1.54
N ASP A 53 0.27 -11.61 -0.63
CA ASP A 53 -1.10 -11.55 -0.10
C ASP A 53 -1.29 -10.31 0.78
N VAL A 54 -0.30 -9.98 1.60
CA VAL A 54 -0.33 -8.78 2.45
C VAL A 54 -0.27 -7.51 1.61
N PHE A 55 0.59 -7.48 0.59
CA PHE A 55 0.68 -6.36 -0.35
C PHE A 55 -0.63 -6.18 -1.11
N SER A 56 -1.15 -7.25 -1.71
CA SER A 56 -2.37 -7.22 -2.52
C SER A 56 -3.59 -6.86 -1.68
N SER A 57 -3.74 -7.43 -0.48
CA SER A 57 -4.87 -7.13 0.40
C SER A 57 -4.86 -5.70 0.92
N ALA A 58 -3.70 -5.14 1.27
CA ALA A 58 -3.62 -3.76 1.71
C ALA A 58 -3.84 -2.78 0.55
N LEU A 59 -3.34 -3.11 -0.65
CA LEU A 59 -3.57 -2.33 -1.86
C LEU A 59 -5.04 -2.36 -2.28
N LEU A 60 -5.65 -3.55 -2.35
CA LEU A 60 -7.05 -3.75 -2.70
C LEU A 60 -7.99 -3.24 -1.62
N GLY A 61 -7.66 -3.36 -0.33
CA GLY A 61 -8.45 -2.80 0.76
C GLY A 61 -8.47 -1.27 0.74
N GLY A 62 -7.37 -0.62 0.37
CA GLY A 62 -7.33 0.82 0.15
C GLY A 62 -8.01 1.27 -1.15
N LEU A 63 -7.93 0.47 -2.22
CA LEU A 63 -8.58 0.75 -3.50
C LEU A 63 -10.08 0.47 -3.48
N ALA A 64 -10.55 -0.63 -2.88
CA ALA A 64 -11.95 -1.00 -2.80
C ALA A 64 -12.80 0.05 -2.07
N LEU A 65 -12.19 0.79 -1.15
CA LEU A 65 -12.86 1.87 -0.41
C LEU A 65 -12.64 3.27 -1.02
N GLY A 66 -11.80 3.43 -2.05
CA GLY A 66 -11.43 4.75 -2.62
C GLY A 66 -11.53 4.89 -4.15
N ALA A 67 -11.47 3.79 -4.91
CA ALA A 67 -11.56 3.73 -6.37
C ALA A 67 -11.84 2.28 -6.81
N GLY A 68 -13.06 1.80 -6.59
CA GLY A 68 -13.46 0.42 -6.88
C GLY A 68 -13.26 0.03 -8.35
N LEU A 69 -12.64 -1.13 -8.59
CA LEU A 69 -12.59 -1.90 -9.85
C LEU A 69 -11.90 -1.25 -11.09
N ALA A 70 -12.02 0.06 -11.31
CA ALA A 70 -11.40 0.75 -12.44
C ALA A 70 -9.87 0.84 -12.31
N ALA A 71 -9.34 1.06 -11.10
CA ALA A 71 -7.90 1.09 -10.88
C ALA A 71 -7.25 -0.30 -11.04
N PHE A 72 -7.98 -1.37 -10.69
CA PHE A 72 -7.51 -2.75 -10.84
C PHE A 72 -7.46 -3.18 -12.31
N SER A 73 -8.45 -2.80 -13.12
CA SER A 73 -8.47 -3.10 -14.56
C SER A 73 -7.34 -2.40 -15.32
N VAL A 74 -7.09 -1.12 -15.03
CA VAL A 74 -5.95 -0.39 -15.60
C VAL A 74 -4.61 -1.02 -15.21
N LEU A 75 -4.45 -1.42 -13.94
CA LEU A 75 -3.24 -2.16 -13.50
C LEU A 75 -3.11 -3.51 -14.22
N ALA A 76 -4.19 -4.28 -14.33
CA ALA A 76 -4.19 -5.57 -15.02
C ALA A 76 -3.84 -5.44 -16.52
N GLU A 77 -4.32 -4.40 -17.20
CA GLU A 77 -3.94 -4.09 -18.59
C GLU A 77 -2.45 -3.73 -18.73
N ILE A 78 -1.90 -2.96 -17.80
CA ILE A 78 -0.47 -2.60 -17.82
C ILE A 78 0.40 -3.85 -17.66
N PHE A 79 0.02 -4.78 -16.77
CA PHE A 79 0.78 -6.01 -16.54
C PHE A 79 0.63 -7.03 -17.68
N THR A 80 -0.51 -7.08 -18.38
CA THR A 80 -0.73 -8.01 -19.51
C THR A 80 -0.17 -7.51 -20.83
N LYS A 81 0.01 -6.19 -20.99
CA LYS A 81 0.57 -5.59 -22.22
C LYS A 81 2.10 -5.63 -22.29
N GLY A 82 2.78 -6.00 -21.22
CA GLY A 82 4.25 -6.14 -21.19
C GLY A 82 4.78 -7.42 -21.86
N ASP A 83 3.91 -8.33 -22.28
CA ASP A 83 4.26 -9.68 -22.78
C ASP A 83 3.81 -9.93 -24.23
N GLN A 84 3.47 -8.86 -24.98
CA GLN A 84 3.10 -8.87 -26.41
C GLN A 84 4.06 -8.02 -27.24
#